data_AF-A0A6J4KT89-F1
#
_entry.id   AF-A0A6J4KT89-F1
#
_cell.length_a   1.000
_cell.length_b   1.000
_cell.length_c   1.000
_cell.angle_alpha   90.00
_cell.angle_beta   90.00
_cell.angle_gamma   90.00
#
_symmetry.space_group_name_H-M   'P 1'
#
loop_
_entity.id
_entity.type
_entity.pdbx_description
1 polymer ?
#
loop_
_entity_poly.entity_id
_entity_poly.type
_entity_poly.pdbx_seq_one_letter_code
_entity_poly.pdbx_strand_id
1 'polypeptide(L)'
;MGGAAEVAESVGRGGLRRLVLTAADGARAEVYRHGAHVTSWVPAGGDERLFVSAHSEFRAGAAIRGGVPVIFPQFGPGALPRHGFARTADWEVVDAGVGEGGTARARLLLRDDAATRAVWPAAFTAELTVEVGGPSLAISLGVHNRGARPLAFTAALHSYLRVSDLAAAAVEGLRGARYRDQAAGGREAVDDAPALGF
;
A
#
# COMPACT_ATOMS: atom_id res chain seq x y z
N MET A 1 15.20 21.59 -15.15
CA MET A 1 13.93 21.92 -15.84
C MET A 1 12.87 21.02 -15.24
N GLY A 2 12.04 21.55 -14.34
CA GLY A 2 10.91 20.79 -13.79
C GLY A 2 9.79 20.75 -14.83
N GLY A 3 9.20 19.57 -15.03
CA GLY A 3 8.03 19.39 -15.89
C GLY A 3 6.76 19.82 -15.17
N ALA A 4 5.62 19.78 -15.87
CA ALA A 4 4.33 19.85 -15.19
C ALA A 4 4.10 18.52 -14.46
N ALA A 5 3.53 18.57 -13.25
CA ALA A 5 3.05 17.36 -12.61
C ALA A 5 1.94 16.72 -13.47
N GLU A 6 1.93 15.41 -13.57
CA GLU A 6 0.98 14.66 -14.39
C GLU A 6 0.62 13.31 -13.76
N VAL A 7 -0.58 12.84 -14.08
CA VAL A 7 -1.00 11.47 -13.78
C VAL A 7 -1.50 10.83 -15.06
N ALA A 8 -0.91 9.71 -15.45
CA ALA A 8 -1.26 8.97 -16.65
C ALA A 8 -1.76 7.57 -16.30
N GLU A 9 -2.95 7.20 -16.80
CA GLU A 9 -3.40 5.80 -16.75
C GLU A 9 -2.77 5.03 -17.91
N SER A 10 -2.23 3.86 -17.62
CA SER A 10 -1.59 2.98 -18.60
C SER A 10 -1.81 1.51 -18.25
N VAL A 11 -1.48 0.63 -19.18
CA VAL A 11 -1.44 -0.81 -18.94
C VAL A 11 -0.04 -1.18 -18.43
N GLY A 12 0.01 -1.76 -17.24
CA GLY A 12 1.23 -2.22 -16.58
C GLY A 12 1.55 -3.70 -16.83
N ARG A 13 2.35 -4.27 -15.93
CA ARG A 13 2.71 -5.70 -15.98
C ARG A 13 1.44 -6.57 -15.97
N GLY A 14 1.47 -7.64 -16.76
CA GLY A 14 0.38 -8.61 -16.82
C GLY A 14 -0.97 -8.06 -17.32
N GLY A 15 -0.96 -6.91 -18.01
CA GLY A 15 -2.16 -6.31 -18.57
C GLY A 15 -3.03 -5.56 -17.55
N LEU A 16 -2.59 -5.42 -16.30
CA LEU A 16 -3.34 -4.71 -15.28
C LEU A 16 -3.23 -3.20 -15.46
N ARG A 17 -4.34 -2.47 -15.24
CA ARG A 17 -4.36 -1.01 -15.28
C ARG A 17 -3.62 -0.42 -14.08
N ARG A 18 -2.87 0.65 -14.35
CA ARG A 18 -2.11 1.39 -13.35
C ARG A 18 -2.13 2.89 -13.66
N LEU A 19 -1.91 3.67 -12.62
CA LEU A 19 -1.58 5.09 -12.69
C LEU A 19 -0.07 5.24 -12.53
N VAL A 20 0.52 6.11 -13.36
CA VAL A 20 1.88 6.63 -13.18
C VAL A 20 1.73 8.08 -12.75
N LEU A 21 2.19 8.38 -11.55
CA LEU A 21 2.15 9.70 -10.93
C LEU A 21 3.54 10.30 -11.10
N THR A 22 3.64 11.48 -11.70
CA THR A 22 4.90 12.22 -11.89
C THR A 22 4.72 13.62 -11.32
N ALA A 23 5.43 13.95 -10.26
CA ALA A 23 5.46 15.30 -9.68
C ALA A 23 6.28 16.27 -10.54
N ALA A 24 6.09 17.57 -10.35
CA ALA A 24 6.76 18.61 -11.13
C ALA A 24 8.29 18.60 -10.99
N ASP A 25 8.79 18.13 -9.85
CA ASP A 25 10.22 17.95 -9.57
C ASP A 25 10.80 16.64 -10.13
N GLY A 26 9.96 15.78 -10.71
CA GLY A 26 10.34 14.49 -11.28
C GLY A 26 10.25 13.30 -10.32
N ALA A 27 9.81 13.49 -9.07
CA ALA A 27 9.48 12.35 -8.22
C ALA A 27 8.30 11.56 -8.83
N ARG A 28 8.35 10.23 -8.74
CA ARG A 28 7.37 9.36 -9.41
C ARG A 28 6.90 8.20 -8.55
N ALA A 29 5.66 7.78 -8.75
CA ALA A 29 5.09 6.58 -8.14
C ALA A 29 4.21 5.81 -9.13
N GLU A 30 4.13 4.50 -8.95
CA GLU A 30 3.26 3.61 -9.74
C GLU A 30 2.20 2.99 -8.83
N VAL A 31 0.92 3.11 -9.21
CA VAL A 31 -0.22 2.60 -8.44
C VAL A 31 -1.13 1.75 -9.33
N TYR A 32 -1.21 0.45 -9.08
CA TYR A 32 -2.16 -0.42 -9.77
C TYR A 32 -3.57 -0.24 -9.21
N ARG A 33 -4.58 -0.25 -10.09
CA ARG A 33 -5.98 -0.31 -9.66
C ARG A 33 -6.30 -1.60 -8.93
N HIS A 34 -5.73 -2.70 -9.42
CA HIS A 34 -5.74 -3.98 -8.73
C HIS A 34 -5.05 -3.84 -7.37
N GLY A 35 -5.84 -3.93 -6.31
CA GLY A 35 -5.41 -3.80 -4.92
C GLY A 35 -5.17 -2.38 -4.41
N ALA A 36 -5.42 -1.35 -5.24
CA ALA A 36 -4.89 0.01 -5.03
C ALA A 36 -3.40 -0.04 -4.63
N HIS A 37 -2.62 -0.78 -5.41
CA HIS A 37 -1.34 -1.30 -4.98
C HIS A 37 -0.19 -0.41 -5.47
N VAL A 38 0.49 0.28 -4.56
CA VAL A 38 1.68 1.07 -4.91
C VAL A 38 2.86 0.13 -5.14
N THR A 39 3.43 0.11 -6.34
CA THR A 39 4.49 -0.85 -6.73
C THR A 39 5.84 -0.21 -7.01
N SER A 40 5.90 1.10 -7.17
CA SER A 40 7.15 1.84 -7.39
C SER A 40 7.06 3.19 -6.73
N TRP A 41 8.19 3.65 -6.18
CA TRP A 41 8.39 5.03 -5.79
C TRP A 41 9.85 5.40 -5.98
N VAL A 42 10.08 6.44 -6.77
CA VAL A 42 11.40 7.00 -7.03
C VAL A 42 11.34 8.50 -6.72
N PRO A 43 12.00 8.98 -5.67
CA PRO A 43 12.14 10.41 -5.38
C PRO A 43 12.81 11.17 -6.52
N ALA A 44 12.64 12.50 -6.55
CA ALA A 44 13.31 13.35 -7.54
C ALA A 44 14.84 13.14 -7.49
N GLY A 45 15.42 12.69 -8.61
CA GLY A 45 16.87 12.40 -8.73
C GLY A 45 17.37 11.21 -7.90
N GLY A 46 16.48 10.40 -7.31
CA GLY A 46 16.83 9.26 -6.49
C GLY A 46 16.62 7.90 -7.18
N ASP A 47 16.81 6.84 -6.40
CA ASP A 47 16.59 5.45 -6.82
C ASP A 47 15.23 4.91 -6.34
N GLU A 48 14.85 3.75 -6.89
CA GLU A 48 13.68 2.99 -6.44
C GLU A 48 13.76 2.68 -4.93
N ARG A 49 12.68 2.99 -4.22
CA ARG A 49 12.59 2.82 -2.75
C ARG A 49 11.75 1.62 -2.35
N LEU A 50 10.96 1.06 -3.27
CA LEU A 50 10.12 -0.10 -3.01
C LEU A 50 10.68 -1.37 -3.65
N PHE A 51 10.57 -2.47 -2.91
CA PHE A 51 10.90 -3.80 -3.41
C PHE A 51 9.65 -4.45 -4.00
N VAL A 52 9.73 -4.90 -5.25
CA VAL A 52 8.73 -5.78 -5.88
C VAL A 52 9.43 -7.02 -6.40
N SER A 53 8.87 -8.19 -6.08
CA SER A 53 9.43 -9.46 -6.52
C SER A 53 9.35 -9.58 -8.04
N ALA A 54 10.46 -9.99 -8.67
CA ALA A 54 10.49 -10.31 -10.10
C ALA A 54 9.49 -11.43 -10.44
N HIS A 55 9.30 -12.38 -9.53
CA HIS A 55 8.39 -13.53 -9.66
C HIS A 55 6.95 -13.23 -9.24
N SER A 56 6.62 -11.97 -8.91
CA SER A 56 5.23 -11.62 -8.59
C SER A 56 4.33 -11.82 -9.81
N GLU A 57 3.19 -12.49 -9.60
CA GLU A 57 2.11 -12.56 -10.57
C GLU A 57 1.38 -11.22 -10.62
N PHE A 58 1.21 -10.66 -11.81
CA PHE A 58 0.39 -9.48 -12.06
C PHE A 58 -0.86 -9.93 -12.82
N ARG A 59 -1.88 -10.40 -12.10
CA ARG A 59 -3.15 -10.82 -12.69
C ARG A 59 -4.31 -10.58 -11.73
N ALA A 60 -5.51 -10.50 -12.28
CA ALA A 60 -6.73 -10.34 -11.49
C ALA A 60 -6.87 -11.46 -10.43
N GLY A 61 -7.31 -11.07 -9.23
CA GLY A 61 -7.47 -11.97 -8.08
C GLY A 61 -6.18 -12.45 -7.40
N ALA A 62 -4.98 -12.19 -7.94
CA ALA A 62 -3.71 -12.58 -7.31
C ALA A 62 -3.08 -11.41 -6.55
N ALA A 63 -2.57 -11.65 -5.34
CA ALA A 63 -1.88 -10.59 -4.60
C ALA A 63 -0.49 -10.30 -5.22
N ILE A 64 -0.19 -9.03 -5.49
CA ILE A 64 1.14 -8.60 -5.93
C ILE A 64 2.12 -8.72 -4.74
N ARG A 65 3.29 -9.32 -4.97
CA ARG A 65 4.33 -9.56 -3.97
C ARG A 65 5.37 -8.44 -3.98
N GLY A 66 5.27 -7.56 -2.99
CA GLY A 66 6.12 -6.38 -2.82
C GLY A 66 5.33 -5.07 -2.92
N GLY A 67 5.99 -3.93 -3.01
CA GLY A 67 5.34 -2.62 -3.02
C GLY A 67 4.64 -2.34 -1.69
N VAL A 68 3.41 -1.82 -1.74
CA VAL A 68 2.57 -1.56 -0.57
C VAL A 68 1.19 -2.21 -0.76
N PRO A 69 1.03 -3.51 -0.44
CA PRO A 69 -0.27 -4.15 -0.41
C PRO A 69 -1.19 -3.52 0.64
N VAL A 70 -2.44 -3.25 0.25
CA VAL A 70 -3.49 -2.79 1.17
C VAL A 70 -4.15 -3.99 1.85
N ILE A 71 -3.94 -4.11 3.16
CA ILE A 71 -4.50 -5.19 3.98
C ILE A 71 -5.80 -4.69 4.61
N PHE A 72 -6.93 -5.28 4.21
CA PHE A 72 -8.25 -4.97 4.75
C PHE A 72 -9.25 -6.05 4.33
N PRO A 73 -10.20 -6.46 5.19
CA PRO A 73 -10.48 -5.98 6.56
C PRO A 73 -9.87 -6.88 7.66
N GLN A 74 -8.95 -7.78 7.29
CA GLN A 74 -8.31 -8.72 8.21
C GLN A 74 -6.80 -8.72 7.98
N PHE A 75 -6.01 -8.47 9.03
CA PHE A 75 -4.55 -8.50 8.95
C PHE A 75 -4.02 -9.92 8.84
N GLY A 76 -4.17 -10.73 9.87
CA GLY A 76 -3.61 -12.08 9.93
C GLY A 76 -4.55 -13.17 9.40
N PRO A 77 -4.33 -14.42 9.85
CA PRO A 77 -5.32 -15.48 9.77
C PRO A 77 -6.63 -15.11 10.48
N GLY A 78 -7.74 -15.71 10.07
CA GLY A 78 -9.07 -15.47 10.63
C GLY A 78 -10.17 -16.06 9.75
N ALA A 79 -11.37 -15.49 9.81
CA ALA A 79 -12.54 -15.96 9.06
C ALA A 79 -12.45 -15.67 7.55
N LEU A 80 -11.69 -14.65 7.16
CA LEU A 80 -11.44 -14.29 5.76
C LEU A 80 -10.11 -14.88 5.27
N PRO A 81 -9.87 -14.95 3.95
CA PRO A 81 -8.55 -15.21 3.41
C PRO A 81 -7.50 -14.35 4.10
N ARG A 82 -6.29 -14.90 4.33
CA ARG A 82 -5.22 -14.18 5.01
C ARG A 82 -4.95 -12.85 4.31
N HIS A 83 -4.92 -11.77 5.10
CA HIS A 83 -4.81 -10.38 4.66
C HIS A 83 -6.06 -9.77 4.00
N GLY A 84 -7.23 -10.41 4.13
CA GLY A 84 -8.48 -9.94 3.56
C GLY A 84 -8.49 -9.98 2.03
N PHE A 85 -9.32 -9.14 1.43
CA PHE A 85 -9.60 -9.14 -0.01
C PHE A 85 -9.21 -7.83 -0.72
N ALA A 86 -8.92 -6.76 0.03
CA ALA A 86 -8.62 -5.44 -0.54
C ALA A 86 -7.49 -5.46 -1.59
N ARG A 87 -6.38 -6.15 -1.28
CA ARG A 87 -5.19 -6.30 -2.17
C ARG A 87 -5.41 -7.12 -3.44
N THR A 88 -6.58 -7.74 -3.62
CA THR A 88 -6.91 -8.54 -4.81
C THR A 88 -8.16 -8.05 -5.55
N ALA A 89 -8.83 -7.02 -5.03
CA ALA A 89 -9.99 -6.39 -5.66
C ALA A 89 -9.54 -5.35 -6.71
N ASP A 90 -10.38 -5.06 -7.71
CA ASP A 90 -10.18 -3.89 -8.56
C ASP A 90 -10.73 -2.65 -7.86
N TRP A 91 -9.92 -1.61 -7.73
CA TRP A 91 -10.33 -0.33 -7.16
C TRP A 91 -10.69 0.66 -8.26
N GLU A 92 -11.67 1.51 -7.97
CA GLU A 92 -12.10 2.60 -8.83
C GLU A 92 -11.18 3.81 -8.62
N VAL A 93 -10.68 4.43 -9.70
CA VAL A 93 -9.99 5.72 -9.61
C VAL A 93 -11.06 6.81 -9.55
N VAL A 94 -11.14 7.53 -8.42
CA VAL A 94 -12.18 8.54 -8.19
C VAL A 94 -11.66 9.97 -8.29
N ASP A 95 -10.34 10.15 -8.24
CA ASP A 95 -9.66 11.43 -8.47
C ASP A 95 -8.18 11.17 -8.80
N ALA A 96 -7.61 11.95 -9.71
CA ALA A 96 -6.21 11.85 -10.10
C ALA A 96 -5.75 13.16 -10.76
N GLY A 97 -4.60 13.69 -10.35
CA GLY A 97 -4.08 14.92 -10.92
C GLY A 97 -2.94 15.54 -10.12
N VAL A 98 -2.81 16.85 -10.26
CA VAL A 98 -1.79 17.66 -9.58
C VAL A 98 -2.27 18.02 -8.18
N GLY A 99 -1.46 17.69 -7.17
CA GLY A 99 -1.67 18.10 -5.79
C GLY A 99 -1.02 19.45 -5.47
N GLU A 100 -1.03 19.83 -4.20
CA GLU A 100 -0.46 21.10 -3.76
C GLU A 100 1.06 21.15 -3.99
N GLY A 101 1.59 22.32 -4.32
CA GLY A 101 3.04 22.50 -4.51
C GLY A 101 3.64 21.73 -5.69
N GLY A 102 2.83 21.21 -6.61
CA GLY A 102 3.29 20.45 -7.77
C GLY A 102 3.54 18.98 -7.48
N THR A 103 2.98 18.43 -6.40
CA THR A 103 2.91 16.98 -6.19
C THR A 103 2.00 16.32 -7.22
N ALA A 104 2.10 15.00 -7.37
CA ALA A 104 1.13 14.21 -8.13
C ALA A 104 0.34 13.32 -7.16
N ARG A 105 -0.99 13.28 -7.34
CA ARG A 105 -1.91 12.61 -6.42
C ARG A 105 -2.90 11.72 -7.16
N ALA A 106 -3.24 10.58 -6.56
CA ALA A 106 -4.35 9.74 -6.96
C ALA A 106 -5.17 9.30 -5.75
N ARG A 107 -6.47 9.13 -5.95
CA ARG A 107 -7.43 8.63 -4.97
C ARG A 107 -8.21 7.47 -5.58
N LEU A 108 -8.16 6.33 -4.90
CA LEU A 108 -8.79 5.10 -5.33
C LEU A 108 -9.80 4.64 -4.27
N LEU A 109 -10.88 4.01 -4.71
CA LEU A 109 -12.00 3.63 -3.87
C LEU A 109 -12.38 2.16 -4.07
N LEU A 110 -12.58 1.47 -2.96
CA LEU A 110 -13.21 0.16 -2.89
C LEU A 110 -14.52 0.30 -2.11
N ARG A 111 -15.63 -0.07 -2.74
CA ARG A 111 -16.95 -0.13 -2.13
C ARG A 111 -17.31 -1.58 -1.90
N ASP A 112 -18.04 -1.86 -0.82
CA ASP A 112 -18.69 -3.16 -0.71
C ASP A 112 -19.63 -3.42 -1.90
N ASP A 113 -19.76 -4.69 -2.26
CA ASP A 113 -20.68 -5.20 -3.27
C ASP A 113 -21.30 -6.53 -2.80
N ALA A 114 -22.07 -7.18 -3.67
CA ALA A 114 -22.70 -8.47 -3.34
C ALA A 114 -21.68 -9.57 -3.01
N ALA A 115 -20.52 -9.60 -3.67
CA ALA A 115 -19.48 -10.59 -3.45
C ALA A 115 -18.74 -10.36 -2.12
N THR A 116 -18.37 -9.12 -1.81
CA THR A 116 -17.74 -8.80 -0.52
C THR A 116 -18.71 -9.02 0.63
N ARG A 117 -19.99 -8.65 0.47
CA ARG A 117 -21.02 -8.84 1.51
C ARG A 117 -21.35 -10.31 1.76
N ALA A 118 -21.17 -11.19 0.78
CA ALA A 118 -21.36 -12.62 0.94
C ALA A 118 -20.33 -13.26 1.89
N VAL A 119 -19.09 -12.75 1.92
CA VAL A 119 -18.02 -13.27 2.79
C VAL A 119 -17.80 -12.43 4.05
N TRP A 120 -18.09 -11.14 3.99
CA TRP A 120 -18.01 -10.20 5.11
C TRP A 120 -19.21 -9.25 5.06
N PRO A 121 -20.28 -9.50 5.84
CA PRO A 121 -21.57 -8.80 5.73
C PRO A 121 -21.55 -7.39 6.35
N ALA A 122 -20.66 -6.55 5.83
CA ALA A 122 -20.44 -5.17 6.22
C ALA A 122 -20.67 -4.22 5.04
N ALA A 123 -21.27 -3.06 5.34
CA ALA A 123 -21.34 -1.95 4.40
C ALA A 123 -20.19 -0.99 4.69
N PHE A 124 -19.28 -0.81 3.74
CA PHE A 124 -18.07 0.00 3.90
C PHE A 124 -17.70 0.72 2.60
N THR A 125 -16.90 1.76 2.75
CA THR A 125 -16.05 2.28 1.69
C THR A 125 -14.62 2.33 2.22
N ALA A 126 -13.65 1.82 1.47
CA ALA A 126 -12.23 2.02 1.73
C ALA A 126 -11.65 2.93 0.65
N GLU A 127 -10.87 3.92 1.06
CA GLU A 127 -10.26 4.91 0.17
C GLU A 127 -8.75 4.91 0.38
N LEU A 128 -8.00 4.80 -0.72
CA LEU A 128 -6.56 4.98 -0.72
C LEU A 128 -6.23 6.31 -1.41
N THR A 129 -5.56 7.21 -0.71
CA THR A 129 -4.92 8.37 -1.31
C THR A 129 -3.42 8.13 -1.39
N VAL A 130 -2.84 8.34 -2.56
CA VAL A 130 -1.40 8.29 -2.82
C VAL A 130 -0.95 9.65 -3.35
N GLU A 131 0.07 10.22 -2.75
CA GLU A 131 0.66 11.49 -3.17
C GLU A 131 2.18 11.40 -3.17
N VAL A 132 2.81 11.86 -4.24
CA VAL A 132 4.26 11.81 -4.44
C VAL A 132 4.79 13.20 -4.80
N GLY A 133 5.93 13.56 -4.23
CA GLY A 133 6.66 14.78 -4.50
C GLY A 133 7.87 14.92 -3.58
N GLY A 134 8.91 15.60 -4.05
CA GLY A 134 10.16 15.79 -3.32
C GLY A 134 10.77 14.46 -2.89
N PRO A 135 11.23 14.36 -1.63
CA PRO A 135 11.78 13.13 -1.05
C PRO A 135 10.69 12.22 -0.45
N SER A 136 9.40 12.45 -0.73
CA SER A 136 8.29 11.86 0.02
C SER A 136 7.30 11.11 -0.85
N LEU A 137 6.75 10.05 -0.26
CA LEU A 137 5.55 9.35 -0.71
C LEU A 137 4.60 9.26 0.48
N ALA A 138 3.43 9.88 0.36
CA ALA A 138 2.35 9.78 1.33
C ALA A 138 1.31 8.77 0.83
N ILE A 139 0.97 7.80 1.68
CA ILE A 139 -0.10 6.84 1.43
C ILE A 139 -1.04 6.86 2.63
N SER A 140 -2.31 7.13 2.40
CA SER A 140 -3.34 7.16 3.44
C SER A 140 -4.49 6.23 3.08
N LEU A 141 -4.83 5.34 4.02
CA LEU A 141 -5.99 4.46 3.93
C LEU A 141 -7.09 4.97 4.87
N GLY A 142 -8.21 5.41 4.29
CA GLY A 142 -9.43 5.76 5.01
C GLY A 142 -10.46 4.64 4.92
N VAL A 143 -11.17 4.34 6.01
CA VAL A 143 -12.30 3.41 6.00
C VAL A 143 -13.52 4.12 6.57
N HIS A 144 -14.59 4.13 5.79
CA HIS A 144 -15.88 4.68 6.17
C HIS A 144 -16.90 3.55 6.37
N ASN A 145 -17.45 3.47 7.58
CA ASN A 145 -18.56 2.56 7.89
C ASN A 145 -19.87 3.14 7.35
N ARG A 146 -20.45 2.48 6.34
CA ARG A 146 -21.75 2.86 5.73
C ARG A 146 -22.94 2.13 6.36
N GLY A 147 -22.69 1.26 7.33
CA GLY A 147 -23.70 0.47 8.01
C GLY A 147 -24.26 1.15 9.25
N ALA A 148 -25.38 0.63 9.74
CA ALA A 148 -26.00 1.07 10.99
C ALA A 148 -25.36 0.45 12.25
N ARG A 149 -24.43 -0.51 12.10
CA ARG A 149 -23.75 -1.20 13.20
C ARG A 149 -22.27 -0.84 13.23
N PRO A 150 -21.60 -0.89 14.40
CA PRO A 150 -20.14 -0.74 14.47
C PRO A 150 -19.42 -1.70 13.53
N LEU A 151 -18.36 -1.21 12.87
CA LEU A 151 -17.53 -1.97 11.95
C LEU A 151 -16.27 -2.45 12.66
N ALA A 152 -16.16 -3.76 12.89
CA ALA A 152 -14.94 -4.39 13.42
C ALA A 152 -14.04 -4.84 12.27
N PHE A 153 -12.79 -4.36 12.23
CA PHE A 153 -11.82 -4.72 11.21
C PHE A 153 -10.38 -4.51 11.71
N THR A 154 -9.43 -5.02 10.95
CA THR A 154 -8.01 -4.67 11.05
C THR A 154 -7.51 -4.23 9.67
N ALA A 155 -6.51 -3.36 9.64
CA ALA A 155 -5.94 -2.89 8.39
C ALA A 155 -4.44 -2.65 8.51
N ALA A 156 -3.73 -2.68 7.38
CA ALA A 156 -2.32 -2.30 7.30
C ALA A 156 -1.94 -1.85 5.89
N LEU A 157 -0.93 -0.98 5.82
CA LEU A 157 -0.15 -0.72 4.60
C LEU A 157 1.13 -1.56 4.70
N HIS A 158 1.19 -2.66 3.94
CA HIS A 158 2.21 -3.71 4.15
C HIS A 158 3.50 -3.45 3.35
N SER A 159 4.15 -2.32 3.60
CA SER A 159 5.27 -1.82 2.80
C SER A 159 6.47 -2.76 2.72
N TYR A 160 6.96 -3.00 1.51
CA TYR A 160 8.21 -3.69 1.21
C TYR A 160 9.25 -2.66 0.75
N LEU A 161 10.17 -2.31 1.64
CA LEU A 161 11.25 -1.36 1.36
C LEU A 161 12.38 -2.06 0.60
N ARG A 162 12.94 -1.36 -0.38
CA ARG A 162 14.16 -1.80 -1.06
C ARG A 162 15.37 -1.45 -0.19
N VAL A 163 16.24 -2.43 0.02
CA VAL A 163 17.56 -2.27 0.64
C VAL A 163 18.62 -2.83 -0.31
N SER A 164 19.83 -2.28 -0.25
CA SER A 164 20.97 -2.75 -1.05
C SER A 164 21.58 -4.05 -0.51
N ASP A 165 21.65 -4.15 0.81
CA ASP A 165 22.14 -5.32 1.55
C ASP A 165 21.29 -5.50 2.80
N LEU A 166 20.72 -6.69 2.98
CA LEU A 166 19.88 -7.02 4.13
C LEU A 166 20.72 -7.08 5.41
N ALA A 167 21.95 -7.61 5.36
CA ALA A 167 22.81 -7.78 6.52
C ALA A 167 23.32 -6.43 7.07
N ALA A 168 23.31 -5.39 6.24
CA ALA A 168 23.64 -4.02 6.63
C ALA A 168 22.40 -3.17 6.95
N ALA A 169 21.18 -3.69 6.75
CA ALA A 169 19.95 -2.96 7.01
C ALA A 169 19.60 -3.00 8.50
N ALA A 170 19.10 -1.87 9.01
CA ALA A 170 18.60 -1.78 10.37
C ALA A 170 17.37 -0.86 10.45
N VAL A 171 16.52 -1.12 11.44
CA VAL A 171 15.38 -0.26 11.80
C VAL A 171 15.63 0.38 13.16
N GLU A 172 15.65 1.71 13.18
CA GLU A 172 15.77 2.51 14.41
C GLU A 172 14.41 3.01 14.90
N GLY A 173 14.36 3.56 16.11
CA GLY A 173 13.17 4.22 16.66
C GLY A 173 12.15 3.28 17.33
N LEU A 174 12.45 1.98 17.43
CA LEU A 174 11.60 0.98 18.10
C LEU A 174 12.01 0.70 19.54
N ARG A 175 13.12 1.26 20.04
CA ARG A 175 13.58 1.05 21.41
C ARG A 175 12.50 1.41 22.44
N GLY A 176 12.23 0.50 23.34
CA GLY A 176 11.18 0.58 24.36
C GLY A 176 9.81 0.09 23.89
N ALA A 177 9.64 -0.25 22.60
CA ALA A 177 8.37 -0.75 22.09
C ALA A 177 8.12 -2.19 22.58
N ARG A 178 6.88 -2.44 22.98
CA ARG A 178 6.39 -3.81 23.23
C ARG A 178 6.07 -4.45 21.89
N TYR A 179 6.52 -5.68 21.68
CA TYR A 179 6.23 -6.45 20.48
C TYR A 179 5.82 -7.88 20.81
N ARG A 180 5.18 -8.52 19.84
CA ARG A 180 4.86 -9.95 19.86
C ARG A 180 5.63 -10.65 18.76
N ASP A 181 6.57 -11.51 19.14
CA ASP A 181 7.41 -12.27 18.22
C ASP A 181 6.66 -13.47 17.66
N GLN A 182 6.17 -13.33 16.43
CA GLN A 182 5.46 -14.40 15.74
C GLN A 182 6.38 -15.55 15.30
N ALA A 183 7.69 -15.32 15.16
CA ALA A 183 8.66 -16.39 14.85
C ALA A 183 8.99 -17.24 16.09
N ALA A 184 8.92 -16.63 17.29
CA ALA A 184 9.07 -17.30 18.58
C ALA A 184 7.71 -17.66 19.23
N GLY A 185 6.73 -18.08 18.42
CA GLY A 185 5.45 -18.62 18.93
C GLY A 185 4.52 -17.60 19.58
N GLY A 186 4.67 -16.31 19.25
CA GLY A 186 3.83 -15.24 19.80
C GLY A 186 4.29 -14.74 21.18
N ARG A 187 5.56 -14.94 21.54
CA ARG A 187 6.13 -14.44 22.79
C ARG A 187 6.09 -12.90 22.81
N GLU A 188 5.67 -12.34 23.93
CA GLU A 188 5.71 -10.89 24.15
C GLU A 188 7.05 -10.46 24.76
N ALA A 189 7.59 -9.35 24.28
CA ALA A 189 8.86 -8.80 24.73
C ALA A 189 8.89 -7.27 24.55
N VAL A 190 9.96 -6.63 25.04
CA VAL A 190 10.28 -5.21 24.82
C VAL A 190 11.57 -5.14 24.01
N ASP A 191 11.61 -4.30 22.98
CA ASP A 191 12.84 -4.03 22.24
C ASP A 191 13.73 -3.10 23.06
N ASP A 192 14.92 -3.55 23.46
CA ASP A 192 15.90 -2.74 24.20
C ASP A 192 17.09 -2.27 23.35
N ALA A 193 17.17 -2.75 22.11
CA ALA A 193 18.25 -2.44 21.19
C ALA A 193 18.12 -1.01 20.62
N PRO A 194 19.25 -0.34 20.30
CA PRO A 194 19.21 0.95 19.62
C PRO A 194 18.67 0.84 18.18
N ALA A 195 18.87 -0.32 17.54
CA ALA A 195 18.39 -0.63 16.21
C ALA A 195 18.15 -2.14 16.05
N LEU A 196 17.16 -2.52 15.24
CA LEU A 196 16.84 -3.90 14.87
C LEU A 196 17.52 -4.27 13.54
N GLY A 197 18.45 -5.23 13.55
CA GLY A 197 19.08 -5.80 12.34
C GLY A 197 18.37 -7.05 11.81
N PHE A 198 18.75 -7.52 10.61
CA PHE A 198 18.13 -8.65 9.90
C PHE A 198 19.13 -9.71 9.44
#